data_AF-A0A3Q2W9K4-F1
#
_entry.id   AF-A0A3Q2W9K4-F1
#
_cell.length_a   1.000
_cell.length_b   1.000
_cell.length_c   1.000
_cell.angle_alpha   90.00
_cell.angle_beta   90.00
_cell.angle_gamma   90.00
#
_symmetry.space_group_name_H-M   'P 1'
#
loop_
_entity.id
_entity.type
_entity.pdbx_description
1 polymer ?
#
loop_
_entity_poly.entity_id
_entity_poly.type
_entity_poly.pdbx_seq_one_letter_code
_entity_poly.pdbx_strand_id
1 'polypeptide(L)'
;MVAEMASCGAACHLEDGDGDIPAPENKDNLAENDSSGSENTGTSTDESSEDEDNNSEEDEAYGGTERDGEEEENEEAHAGDSINKAGAGPEAGVLNGKDERPFKSCCEKCKAIQQSHGSELVTPKRLSKGRLQVQLEEEGTYECSVTGLVFEASERVLVRYSVLSWSKFGAFLHDSWKFAGPIFNVDTVNKDASVLKSIQFPHSICLAHTDNDMTFSVLHIKGNRPVIEPTVDHSGSHVKWNVTSLSPVGPIIQTSQAVEHHGVVLVYKQLTTDNNSYSFHVYLGTNSASDIKDIKNQVRGYKTRYIEIVKPPTCKLDEGTYRLLSEPEGDIKPQELKFTLAVTKMKGYFEAFFEQHPPFKLSLIEINTEETVWSATIREGDCVDNTEKKPRKRTNSRQRSSSPSEDELAFKRTRMQDEPDGVKTAATQGQDMSEKQLLQVAKRLGKEWKQVAIFLDVTSKELDNIQTAETDVTMQKLKMLLMWKNRNSGEATARNLLESVKELDDLPNEVHQTLQDMMVNEAVK
;
A
#
# COMPACT_ATOMS: atom_id res chain seq x y z
N MET A 1 27.20 -50.87 16.74
CA MET A 1 28.47 -50.21 17.12
C MET A 1 28.19 -48.73 17.15
N VAL A 2 28.69 -48.02 18.16
CA VAL A 2 28.47 -46.58 18.39
C VAL A 2 29.78 -45.83 18.08
N ALA A 3 29.67 -44.68 17.42
CA ALA A 3 30.67 -43.61 17.34
C ALA A 3 29.88 -42.32 17.01
N GLU A 4 29.70 -41.42 17.96
CA GLU A 4 30.51 -40.20 18.16
C GLU A 4 30.41 -39.23 16.97
N MET A 5 29.59 -38.18 17.06
CA MET A 5 29.87 -36.89 17.74
C MET A 5 31.08 -36.13 17.20
N ALA A 6 30.79 -34.99 16.55
CA ALA A 6 31.69 -33.85 16.50
C ALA A 6 30.83 -32.58 16.54
N SER A 7 30.84 -31.87 17.67
CA SER A 7 30.34 -30.50 17.76
C SER A 7 31.53 -29.55 17.91
N CYS A 8 31.46 -28.41 17.23
CA CYS A 8 32.33 -27.25 17.47
C CYS A 8 31.49 -25.99 17.30
N GLY A 9 31.52 -25.11 18.28
CA GLY A 9 30.83 -23.82 18.23
C GLY A 9 31.77 -22.65 18.51
N ALA A 10 31.35 -21.47 18.05
CA ALA A 10 31.73 -20.14 18.52
C ALA A 10 30.62 -19.20 18.03
N ALA A 11 29.87 -18.42 18.82
CA ALA A 11 30.20 -17.58 19.98
C ALA A 11 30.93 -16.27 19.59
N CYS A 12 30.14 -15.26 19.20
CA CYS A 12 30.54 -13.84 19.15
C CYS A 12 29.41 -12.98 19.72
N HIS A 13 29.52 -12.70 21.02
CA HIS A 13 29.29 -11.42 21.70
C HIS A 13 28.21 -10.44 21.21
N LEU A 14 27.26 -10.19 22.11
CA LEU A 14 26.61 -8.90 22.32
C LEU A 14 27.59 -7.96 23.04
N GLU A 15 27.55 -6.67 22.74
CA GLU A 15 28.10 -5.61 23.60
C GLU A 15 26.99 -4.60 23.88
N ASP A 16 26.66 -4.45 25.17
CA ASP A 16 25.78 -3.40 25.68
C ASP A 16 26.53 -2.05 25.69
N GLY A 17 25.90 -1.02 25.16
CA GLY A 17 26.39 0.36 25.19
C GLY A 17 25.57 1.20 26.15
N ASP A 18 25.97 1.21 27.42
CA ASP A 18 25.37 2.04 28.48
C ASP A 18 25.55 3.55 28.18
N GLY A 19 24.61 4.37 28.64
CA GLY A 19 24.44 5.75 28.21
C GLY A 19 23.66 6.60 29.21
N ASP A 20 24.33 6.97 30.31
CA ASP A 20 23.82 7.80 31.39
C ASP A 20 23.02 9.04 30.93
N ILE A 21 21.86 9.27 31.56
CA ILE A 21 21.15 10.55 31.56
C ILE A 21 21.04 11.03 33.02
N PRO A 22 21.52 12.24 33.36
CA PRO A 22 21.47 12.74 34.73
C PRO A 22 20.04 13.16 35.14
N ALA A 23 19.59 12.68 36.29
CA ALA A 23 18.37 13.17 36.93
C ALA A 23 18.60 14.55 37.58
N PRO A 24 17.65 15.49 37.49
CA PRO A 24 17.74 16.78 38.18
C PRO A 24 17.42 16.63 39.67
N GLU A 25 18.23 17.27 40.52
CA GLU A 25 17.98 17.38 41.95
C GLU A 25 16.71 18.19 42.22
N ASN A 26 15.81 17.67 43.05
CA ASN A 26 14.83 18.48 43.77
C ASN A 26 14.86 18.07 45.24
N LYS A 27 15.52 18.90 46.04
CA LYS A 27 15.53 18.83 47.50
C LYS A 27 14.60 19.93 47.99
N ASP A 28 13.41 19.56 48.48
CA ASP A 28 12.75 20.40 49.47
C ASP A 28 11.88 19.60 50.44
N ASN A 29 11.75 20.18 51.64
CA ASN A 29 11.77 19.49 52.91
C ASN A 29 10.42 18.92 53.41
N LEU A 30 10.56 17.88 54.25
CA LEU A 30 9.56 17.17 55.06
C LEU A 30 8.61 18.05 55.90
N ALA A 31 7.31 17.72 55.86
CA ALA A 31 6.39 17.42 57.00
C ALA A 31 5.03 16.98 56.37
N GLU A 32 4.19 16.08 56.90
CA GLU A 32 3.90 15.68 58.28
C GLU A 32 3.56 14.17 58.43
N ASN A 33 3.81 13.65 59.64
CA ASN A 33 3.21 12.52 60.38
C ASN A 33 2.57 11.28 59.69
N ASP A 34 3.04 10.12 60.17
CA ASP A 34 2.40 8.81 60.08
C ASP A 34 1.01 8.71 60.75
N SER A 35 0.23 7.75 60.29
CA SER A 35 -0.61 6.93 61.17
C SER A 35 -0.74 5.50 60.64
N SER A 36 -0.16 4.58 61.40
CA SER A 36 -0.52 3.17 61.65
C SER A 36 -1.59 2.54 60.73
N GLY A 37 -1.38 1.37 60.10
CA GLY A 37 -0.36 0.35 60.27
C GLY A 37 -0.95 -0.96 60.81
N SER A 38 -0.77 -2.05 60.07
CA SER A 38 -0.73 -3.43 60.60
C SER A 38 -0.25 -4.39 59.52
N GLU A 39 0.88 -5.04 59.78
CA GLU A 39 1.37 -6.18 59.02
C GLU A 39 0.49 -7.42 59.30
N ASN A 40 0.40 -8.36 58.35
CA ASN A 40 0.85 -9.74 58.61
C ASN A 40 0.82 -10.66 57.37
N THR A 41 1.96 -11.33 57.16
CA THR A 41 2.15 -12.75 56.77
C THR A 41 1.08 -13.45 55.89
N GLY A 42 1.36 -14.11 54.77
CA GLY A 42 2.63 -14.54 54.17
C GLY A 42 2.81 -16.07 54.19
N THR A 43 3.15 -16.66 53.03
CA THR A 43 3.74 -18.03 52.85
C THR A 43 2.82 -19.23 53.14
N SER A 44 2.81 -20.36 52.40
CA SER A 44 3.13 -20.70 51.00
C SER A 44 2.65 -22.13 50.68
N THR A 45 2.77 -22.54 49.40
CA THR A 45 3.06 -23.91 48.89
C THR A 45 2.01 -25.04 48.96
N ASP A 46 2.24 -25.99 48.04
CA ASP A 46 1.67 -27.33 47.82
C ASP A 46 0.28 -27.36 47.14
N GLU A 47 0.10 -27.79 45.88
CA GLU A 47 0.53 -28.97 45.07
C GLU A 47 -0.35 -30.21 45.25
N SER A 48 -0.72 -30.83 44.11
CA SER A 48 -1.47 -32.12 43.96
C SER A 48 -2.92 -32.18 44.51
N SER A 49 -3.83 -33.03 44.00
CA SER A 49 -3.93 -33.78 42.74
C SER A 49 -5.30 -34.48 42.65
N GLU A 50 -5.90 -34.49 41.45
CA GLU A 50 -6.69 -35.62 40.86
C GLU A 50 -7.99 -36.13 41.56
N ASP A 51 -8.62 -37.10 40.88
CA ASP A 51 -9.88 -37.83 41.14
C ASP A 51 -11.18 -36.99 41.02
N GLU A 52 -12.00 -37.09 39.97
CA GLU A 52 -12.67 -38.20 39.25
C GLU A 52 -14.15 -38.43 39.65
N ASP A 53 -14.90 -38.85 38.62
CA ASP A 53 -16.09 -39.72 38.66
C ASP A 53 -17.54 -39.25 38.88
N ASN A 54 -18.30 -39.53 37.81
CA ASN A 54 -19.60 -40.24 37.76
C ASN A 54 -20.95 -39.53 37.95
N ASN A 55 -21.56 -39.26 36.78
CA ASN A 55 -22.67 -40.03 36.16
C ASN A 55 -24.07 -40.10 36.84
N SER A 56 -25.10 -39.83 36.04
CA SER A 56 -26.52 -40.27 36.07
C SER A 56 -27.24 -39.44 34.98
N GLU A 57 -27.50 -39.93 33.76
CA GLU A 57 -28.53 -40.92 33.36
C GLU A 57 -29.95 -40.49 33.79
N GLU A 58 -30.77 -40.00 32.84
CA GLU A 58 -31.96 -40.68 32.25
C GLU A 58 -33.26 -40.05 32.84
N ASP A 59 -34.44 -39.97 32.21
CA ASP A 59 -34.96 -40.68 31.03
C ASP A 59 -36.22 -39.98 30.42
N GLU A 60 -36.52 -40.27 29.13
CA GLU A 60 -37.85 -40.47 28.47
C GLU A 60 -39.01 -39.41 28.56
N ALA A 61 -40.02 -39.32 27.68
CA ALA A 61 -40.25 -39.72 26.26
C ALA A 61 -41.66 -39.26 25.79
N TYR A 62 -42.10 -39.76 24.61
CA TYR A 62 -43.35 -39.52 23.85
C TYR A 62 -43.44 -38.17 23.12
N GLY A 63 -43.63 -38.08 21.79
CA GLY A 63 -44.12 -39.06 20.80
C GLY A 63 -45.50 -38.61 20.28
N GLY A 64 -45.87 -38.70 19.00
CA GLY A 64 -45.21 -39.21 17.79
C GLY A 64 -46.21 -39.19 16.62
N THR A 65 -45.90 -39.89 15.52
CA THR A 65 -46.71 -40.11 14.29
C THR A 65 -46.83 -38.95 13.28
N GLU A 66 -46.98 -39.19 11.96
CA GLU A 66 -46.30 -40.10 11.00
C GLU A 66 -46.91 -39.95 9.58
N ARG A 67 -46.21 -40.46 8.55
CA ARG A 67 -46.69 -40.86 7.19
C ARG A 67 -47.07 -39.79 6.15
N ASP A 68 -46.99 -40.05 4.83
CA ASP A 68 -46.13 -40.93 3.97
C ASP A 68 -46.50 -40.65 2.48
N GLY A 69 -45.66 -41.06 1.52
CA GLY A 69 -45.96 -41.18 0.07
C GLY A 69 -45.49 -39.99 -0.80
N GLU A 70 -44.64 -40.16 -1.83
CA GLU A 70 -44.79 -40.91 -3.11
C GLU A 70 -45.81 -40.23 -4.07
N GLU A 71 -45.61 -40.07 -5.39
CA GLU A 71 -44.49 -40.32 -6.33
C GLU A 71 -44.75 -39.58 -7.68
N GLU A 72 -43.74 -39.56 -8.57
CA GLU A 72 -43.77 -39.45 -10.06
C GLU A 72 -44.40 -38.28 -10.89
N GLU A 73 -43.58 -37.86 -11.88
CA GLU A 73 -43.81 -37.51 -13.30
C GLU A 73 -45.23 -37.15 -13.85
N ASN A 74 -45.34 -36.11 -14.73
CA ASN A 74 -45.12 -36.27 -16.19
C ASN A 74 -45.25 -34.94 -17.00
N GLU A 75 -45.10 -35.01 -18.33
CA GLU A 75 -44.78 -33.94 -19.28
C GLU A 75 -45.97 -33.20 -19.97
N GLU A 76 -45.60 -32.16 -20.73
CA GLU A 76 -46.18 -31.64 -21.99
C GLU A 76 -47.64 -31.08 -22.07
N ALA A 77 -47.78 -29.84 -22.59
CA ALA A 77 -48.12 -29.60 -24.01
C ALA A 77 -48.72 -28.19 -24.31
N HIS A 78 -48.00 -27.44 -25.16
CA HIS A 78 -48.47 -26.58 -26.27
C HIS A 78 -49.68 -25.62 -26.19
N ALA A 79 -49.42 -24.36 -26.57
CA ALA A 79 -50.01 -23.58 -27.69
C ALA A 79 -50.25 -22.09 -27.33
N GLY A 80 -49.94 -21.09 -28.16
CA GLY A 80 -49.28 -21.15 -29.47
C GLY A 80 -48.97 -19.77 -30.07
N ASP A 81 -48.11 -19.81 -31.08
CA ASP A 81 -47.85 -18.85 -32.18
C ASP A 81 -49.08 -18.04 -32.68
N SER A 82 -49.00 -16.86 -33.32
CA SER A 82 -47.85 -16.01 -33.72
C SER A 82 -48.32 -14.68 -34.37
N ILE A 83 -47.38 -13.80 -34.77
CA ILE A 83 -47.43 -12.91 -35.98
C ILE A 83 -48.48 -11.75 -35.93
N ASN A 84 -48.22 -10.45 -36.18
CA ASN A 84 -47.25 -9.69 -37.01
C ASN A 84 -47.19 -8.22 -36.43
N LYS A 85 -46.42 -7.20 -36.86
CA LYS A 85 -45.44 -6.97 -37.94
C LYS A 85 -44.48 -5.81 -37.55
N ALA A 86 -43.44 -5.53 -38.35
CA ALA A 86 -42.39 -4.54 -38.09
C ALA A 86 -42.56 -3.15 -38.76
N GLY A 87 -41.82 -2.16 -38.23
CA GLY A 87 -41.47 -0.86 -38.82
C GLY A 87 -40.14 -0.37 -38.21
N ALA A 88 -39.25 0.27 -38.97
CA ALA A 88 -37.79 0.18 -38.70
C ALA A 88 -37.04 1.48 -38.32
N GLY A 89 -36.06 1.33 -37.43
CA GLY A 89 -34.82 2.15 -37.31
C GLY A 89 -34.90 3.48 -36.54
N PRO A 90 -33.76 4.06 -36.12
CA PRO A 90 -32.37 3.62 -36.33
C PRO A 90 -31.67 3.07 -35.06
N GLU A 91 -30.46 2.56 -35.26
CA GLU A 91 -29.62 1.86 -34.29
C GLU A 91 -29.12 2.75 -33.13
N ALA A 92 -29.37 2.33 -31.89
CA ALA A 92 -28.60 2.77 -30.74
C ALA A 92 -27.36 1.87 -30.61
N GLY A 93 -26.17 2.40 -30.92
CA GLY A 93 -24.92 1.66 -30.82
C GLY A 93 -24.68 1.17 -29.40
N VAL A 94 -24.63 -0.15 -29.22
CA VAL A 94 -24.30 -0.79 -27.94
C VAL A 94 -22.82 -0.54 -27.61
N LEU A 95 -22.56 0.58 -26.94
CA LEU A 95 -21.30 0.82 -26.27
C LEU A 95 -21.24 -0.07 -25.01
N ASN A 96 -20.79 -1.31 -25.20
CA ASN A 96 -20.30 -2.17 -24.13
C ASN A 96 -19.01 -1.57 -23.53
N GLY A 97 -19.17 -0.47 -22.78
CA GLY A 97 -18.16 0.01 -21.84
C GLY A 97 -18.23 -0.85 -20.58
N LYS A 98 -17.18 -1.65 -20.32
CA LYS A 98 -17.00 -2.34 -19.04
C LYS A 98 -16.92 -1.30 -17.92
N ASP A 99 -18.01 -1.13 -17.17
CA ASP A 99 -18.07 -0.29 -15.97
C ASP A 99 -17.47 -1.02 -14.75
N GLU A 100 -16.28 -1.61 -14.95
CA GLU A 100 -15.51 -2.36 -13.95
C GLU A 100 -14.81 -1.38 -12.98
N ARG A 101 -15.62 -0.73 -12.15
CA ARG A 101 -15.20 0.17 -11.07
C ARG A 101 -14.49 -0.63 -9.98
N PRO A 102 -13.17 -0.44 -9.74
CA PRO A 102 -12.40 -1.28 -8.81
C PRO A 102 -12.80 -1.18 -7.32
N PHE A 103 -13.72 -0.27 -6.97
CA PHE A 103 -14.05 0.10 -5.59
C PHE A 103 -15.53 -0.09 -5.21
N LYS A 104 -16.40 -0.55 -6.14
CA LYS A 104 -17.85 -0.71 -5.88
C LYS A 104 -18.30 -2.14 -5.55
N SER A 105 -17.36 -3.05 -5.27
CA SER A 105 -17.65 -4.44 -4.90
C SER A 105 -17.89 -4.60 -3.39
N CYS A 106 -19.06 -4.14 -2.95
CA CYS A 106 -19.73 -4.59 -1.73
C CYS A 106 -20.89 -5.54 -2.10
N CYS A 107 -21.39 -6.33 -1.15
CA CYS A 107 -22.50 -7.26 -1.41
C CYS A 107 -23.82 -6.51 -1.69
N GLU A 108 -24.80 -7.17 -2.34
CA GLU A 108 -26.06 -6.53 -2.74
C GLU A 108 -26.83 -5.88 -1.58
N LYS A 109 -26.77 -6.47 -0.38
CA LYS A 109 -27.36 -5.88 0.84
C LYS A 109 -26.69 -4.56 1.21
N CYS A 110 -25.36 -4.50 1.21
CA CYS A 110 -24.61 -3.26 1.43
C CYS A 110 -24.82 -2.23 0.32
N LYS A 111 -25.11 -2.65 -0.93
CA LYS A 111 -25.56 -1.72 -1.98
C LYS A 111 -26.95 -1.14 -1.71
N ALA A 112 -27.88 -1.93 -1.18
CA ALA A 112 -29.23 -1.45 -0.83
C ALA A 112 -29.23 -0.40 0.30
N ILE A 113 -28.21 -0.41 1.17
CA ILE A 113 -27.99 0.60 2.23
C ILE A 113 -27.29 1.87 1.66
N GLN A 114 -26.94 1.93 0.37
CA GLN A 114 -26.36 3.12 -0.24
C GLN A 114 -27.43 4.18 -0.54
N GLN A 115 -27.47 5.22 0.28
CA GLN A 115 -28.07 6.49 -0.11
C GLN A 115 -27.08 7.25 -1.00
N SER A 116 -27.10 6.98 -2.32
CA SER A 116 -26.36 7.82 -3.28
C SER A 116 -27.08 9.16 -3.48
N HIS A 117 -26.94 10.06 -2.50
CA HIS A 117 -27.24 11.48 -2.69
C HIS A 117 -26.43 12.00 -3.87
N GLY A 118 -27.07 12.75 -4.77
CA GLY A 118 -26.61 13.00 -6.14
C GLY A 118 -25.21 13.60 -6.25
N SER A 119 -24.20 12.74 -6.21
CA SER A 119 -22.79 13.12 -6.19
C SER A 119 -22.22 13.10 -7.60
N GLU A 120 -21.52 14.16 -7.99
CA GLU A 120 -20.86 14.20 -9.30
C GLU A 120 -19.64 13.27 -9.30
N LEU A 121 -19.55 12.38 -10.29
CA LEU A 121 -18.43 11.45 -10.41
C LEU A 121 -17.20 12.13 -11.02
N VAL A 122 -16.18 12.39 -10.21
CA VAL A 122 -14.94 13.05 -10.61
C VAL A 122 -13.78 12.06 -10.73
N THR A 123 -12.93 12.25 -11.76
CA THR A 123 -11.76 11.40 -11.99
C THR A 123 -10.47 12.16 -11.67
N PRO A 124 -9.67 11.72 -10.68
CA PRO A 124 -8.45 12.42 -10.30
C PRO A 124 -7.32 12.23 -11.32
N LYS A 125 -6.52 13.28 -11.48
CA LYS A 125 -5.23 13.23 -12.16
C LYS A 125 -4.20 12.55 -11.24
N ARG A 126 -3.47 11.58 -11.77
CA ARG A 126 -2.34 10.93 -11.08
C ARG A 126 -1.08 11.79 -11.20
N LEU A 127 -0.42 12.02 -10.07
CA LEU A 127 0.85 12.74 -9.98
C LEU A 127 1.99 11.77 -9.62
N SER A 128 3.22 12.29 -9.55
CA SER A 128 4.39 11.54 -9.05
C SER A 128 4.21 11.10 -7.59
N LYS A 129 5.03 10.11 -7.16
CA LYS A 129 5.00 9.51 -5.82
C LYS A 129 3.61 8.96 -5.39
N GLY A 130 2.68 8.74 -6.32
CA GLY A 130 1.35 8.18 -6.05
C GLY A 130 0.35 9.17 -5.43
N ARG A 131 0.60 10.49 -5.53
CA ARG A 131 -0.41 11.51 -5.19
C ARG A 131 -1.49 11.60 -6.27
N LEU A 132 -2.69 11.98 -5.85
CA LEU A 132 -3.87 12.20 -6.67
C LEU A 132 -4.28 13.67 -6.53
N GLN A 133 -4.90 14.22 -7.58
CA GLN A 133 -5.39 15.59 -7.59
C GLN A 133 -6.70 15.69 -8.38
N VAL A 134 -7.71 16.33 -7.79
CA VAL A 134 -9.03 16.50 -8.39
C VAL A 134 -9.51 17.95 -8.23
N GLN A 135 -10.06 18.52 -9.29
CA GLN A 135 -10.68 19.84 -9.27
C GLN A 135 -12.17 19.65 -8.98
N LEU A 136 -12.66 20.33 -7.95
CA LEU A 136 -14.08 20.48 -7.67
C LEU A 136 -14.45 21.88 -8.17
N GLU A 137 -15.42 22.00 -9.07
CA GLU A 137 -15.64 23.23 -9.84
C GLU A 137 -16.56 24.24 -9.15
N GLU A 138 -17.48 23.79 -8.30
CA GLU A 138 -18.45 24.63 -7.58
C GLU A 138 -18.82 24.05 -6.20
N GLU A 139 -19.85 24.61 -5.55
CA GLU A 139 -20.43 24.04 -4.33
C GLU A 139 -21.19 22.75 -4.67
N GLY A 140 -20.86 21.63 -4.03
CA GLY A 140 -21.43 20.33 -4.41
C GLY A 140 -20.83 19.14 -3.67
N THR A 141 -21.33 17.95 -3.99
CA THR A 141 -20.82 16.68 -3.48
C THR A 141 -20.22 15.87 -4.63
N TYR A 142 -19.00 15.37 -4.46
CA TYR A 142 -18.19 14.81 -5.54
C TYR A 142 -17.60 13.45 -5.17
N GLU A 143 -17.95 12.37 -5.88
CA GLU A 143 -17.41 11.01 -5.67
C GLU A 143 -16.16 10.79 -6.55
N CYS A 144 -15.05 10.36 -5.94
CA CYS A 144 -13.85 10.00 -6.68
C CYS A 144 -13.94 8.60 -7.31
N SER A 145 -13.93 8.53 -8.65
CA SER A 145 -13.98 7.28 -9.43
C SER A 145 -12.82 6.30 -9.18
N VAL A 146 -11.70 6.78 -8.61
CA VAL A 146 -10.45 6.02 -8.41
C VAL A 146 -10.18 5.68 -6.94
N THR A 147 -10.96 6.18 -5.98
CA THR A 147 -10.77 5.85 -4.55
C THR A 147 -12.05 5.75 -3.73
N GLY A 148 -13.22 6.09 -4.27
CA GLY A 148 -14.48 6.15 -3.51
C GLY A 148 -14.62 7.35 -2.57
N LEU A 149 -13.56 8.11 -2.29
CA LEU A 149 -13.65 9.33 -1.47
C LEU A 149 -14.74 10.26 -2.00
N VAL A 150 -15.68 10.65 -1.14
CA VAL A 150 -16.69 11.65 -1.44
C VAL A 150 -16.33 12.96 -0.74
N PHE A 151 -16.25 14.05 -1.48
CA PHE A 151 -15.96 15.39 -0.95
C PHE A 151 -17.20 16.28 -1.01
N GLU A 152 -17.59 16.90 0.09
CA GLU A 152 -18.63 17.94 0.12
C GLU A 152 -17.94 19.31 0.17
N ALA A 153 -17.91 20.02 -0.96
CA ALA A 153 -17.24 21.32 -1.09
C ALA A 153 -18.23 22.49 -1.00
N SER A 154 -17.84 23.58 -0.34
CA SER A 154 -18.61 24.83 -0.27
C SER A 154 -18.30 25.80 -1.41
N GLU A 155 -17.21 25.59 -2.14
CA GLU A 155 -16.78 26.42 -3.26
C GLU A 155 -15.76 25.68 -4.13
N ARG A 156 -15.38 26.29 -5.25
CA ARG A 156 -14.34 25.79 -6.16
C ARG A 156 -13.01 25.56 -5.44
N VAL A 157 -12.56 24.31 -5.41
CA VAL A 157 -11.31 23.89 -4.75
C VAL A 157 -10.57 22.82 -5.52
N LEU A 158 -9.24 22.94 -5.54
CA LEU A 158 -8.34 21.90 -6.04
C LEU A 158 -7.86 21.05 -4.86
N VAL A 159 -8.37 19.82 -4.77
CA VAL A 159 -8.03 18.87 -3.71
C VAL A 159 -6.89 17.97 -4.19
N ARG A 160 -5.89 17.77 -3.34
CA ARG A 160 -4.81 16.80 -3.48
C ARG A 160 -4.92 15.79 -2.35
N TYR A 161 -4.53 14.55 -2.61
CA TYR A 161 -4.56 13.50 -1.59
C TYR A 161 -3.70 12.30 -1.99
N SER A 162 -3.49 11.37 -1.05
CA SER A 162 -2.85 10.09 -1.33
C SER A 162 -3.30 9.02 -0.34
N VAL A 163 -3.55 7.81 -0.83
CA VAL A 163 -3.74 6.62 0.01
C VAL A 163 -2.45 6.34 0.78
N LEU A 164 -2.52 6.20 2.10
CA LEU A 164 -1.40 5.84 2.97
C LEU A 164 -1.47 4.37 3.38
N SER A 165 -0.42 3.90 4.05
CA SER A 165 -0.35 2.59 4.70
C SER A 165 -0.79 2.71 6.15
N TRP A 166 -1.60 1.77 6.64
CA TRP A 166 -1.94 1.69 8.06
C TRP A 166 -0.73 1.33 8.93
N SER A 167 0.32 0.69 8.39
CA SER A 167 1.54 0.30 9.13
C SER A 167 2.25 1.43 9.88
N LYS A 168 2.00 2.69 9.49
CA LYS A 168 2.53 3.89 10.15
C LYS A 168 1.64 4.45 11.26
N PHE A 169 0.39 4.01 11.33
CA PHE A 169 -0.65 4.58 12.21
C PHE A 169 -1.29 3.55 13.15
N GLY A 170 -1.09 2.25 12.92
CA GLY A 170 -1.66 1.18 13.74
C GLY A 170 -1.28 1.26 15.22
N ALA A 171 -0.08 1.76 15.55
CA ALA A 171 0.34 2.00 16.93
C ALA A 171 -0.48 3.08 17.67
N PHE A 172 -1.30 3.86 16.95
CA PHE A 172 -2.22 4.83 17.55
C PHE A 172 -3.63 4.27 17.77
N LEU A 173 -3.94 3.10 17.21
CA LEU A 173 -5.16 2.34 17.49
C LEU A 173 -4.98 1.62 18.82
N HIS A 174 -5.19 2.35 19.91
CA HIS A 174 -5.34 1.81 21.25
C HIS A 174 -6.78 1.36 21.48
N ASP A 175 -6.99 0.54 22.50
CA ASP A 175 -8.26 -0.09 22.85
C ASP A 175 -8.86 -0.92 21.69
N SER A 176 -10.14 -1.25 21.76
CA SER A 176 -10.86 -2.11 20.80
C SER A 176 -11.10 -1.48 19.41
N TRP A 177 -10.32 -0.48 19.01
CA TRP A 177 -10.43 0.20 17.71
C TRP A 177 -9.67 -0.55 16.61
N LYS A 178 -10.36 -0.83 15.50
CA LYS A 178 -9.79 -1.44 14.29
C LYS A 178 -9.96 -0.48 13.11
N PHE A 179 -9.12 -0.60 12.07
CA PHE A 179 -9.35 0.18 10.85
C PHE A 179 -10.57 -0.35 10.09
N ALA A 180 -11.44 0.55 9.62
CA ALA A 180 -12.62 0.17 8.84
C ALA A 180 -12.38 0.24 7.32
N GLY A 181 -11.47 1.10 6.88
CA GLY A 181 -11.24 1.44 5.47
C GLY A 181 -9.84 1.99 5.21
N PRO A 182 -9.60 2.68 4.08
CA PRO A 182 -8.30 3.23 3.74
C PRO A 182 -8.01 4.53 4.51
N ILE A 183 -6.75 4.74 4.88
CA ILE A 183 -6.27 6.00 5.44
C ILE A 183 -5.69 6.90 4.33
N PHE A 184 -6.02 8.19 4.36
CA PHE A 184 -5.66 9.16 3.33
C PHE A 184 -4.97 10.37 3.95
N ASN A 185 -3.90 10.86 3.32
CA ASN A 185 -3.49 12.26 3.49
C ASN A 185 -4.30 13.10 2.51
N VAL A 186 -4.96 14.17 2.96
CA VAL A 186 -5.72 15.10 2.12
C VAL A 186 -5.16 16.52 2.32
N ASP A 187 -5.03 17.29 1.24
CA ASP A 187 -4.61 18.70 1.23
C ASP A 187 -5.41 19.52 0.21
N THR A 188 -5.67 20.80 0.50
CA THR A 188 -6.28 21.77 -0.43
C THR A 188 -5.23 22.71 -0.99
N VAL A 189 -5.28 22.99 -2.29
CA VAL A 189 -4.32 23.89 -2.94
C VAL A 189 -4.82 25.33 -2.90
N ASN A 190 -4.03 26.21 -2.27
CA ASN A 190 -4.29 27.66 -2.17
C ASN A 190 -5.67 28.02 -1.55
N LYS A 191 -6.23 27.12 -0.74
CA LYS A 191 -7.52 27.24 -0.06
C LYS A 191 -7.41 26.64 1.34
N ASP A 192 -8.15 27.20 2.29
CA ASP A 192 -8.24 26.68 3.66
C ASP A 192 -8.97 25.32 3.71
N ALA A 193 -8.81 24.55 4.78
CA ALA A 193 -9.50 23.28 4.99
C ALA A 193 -11.03 23.42 5.02
N SER A 194 -11.56 24.54 5.53
CA SER A 194 -13.00 24.81 5.70
C SER A 194 -13.81 24.85 4.41
N VAL A 195 -13.16 24.91 3.23
CA VAL A 195 -13.85 24.82 1.93
C VAL A 195 -14.39 23.42 1.64
N LEU A 196 -13.91 22.40 2.37
CA LEU A 196 -14.51 21.08 2.43
C LEU A 196 -15.34 21.01 3.71
N LYS A 197 -16.66 20.90 3.60
CA LYS A 197 -17.58 20.77 4.75
C LYS A 197 -17.45 19.39 5.39
N SER A 198 -17.40 18.36 4.55
CA SER A 198 -17.30 16.96 4.98
C SER A 198 -16.53 16.11 3.97
N ILE A 199 -16.02 14.98 4.44
CA ILE A 199 -15.44 13.91 3.63
C ILE A 199 -16.13 12.60 4.03
N GLN A 200 -16.53 11.80 3.04
CA GLN A 200 -16.98 10.43 3.27
C GLN A 200 -15.88 9.45 2.86
N PHE A 201 -15.47 8.60 3.80
CA PHE A 201 -14.42 7.62 3.61
C PHE A 201 -15.02 6.26 3.30
N PRO A 202 -14.58 5.56 2.23
CA PRO A 202 -15.04 4.20 1.96
C PRO A 202 -14.59 3.24 3.07
N HIS A 203 -15.41 2.25 3.39
CA HIS A 203 -15.05 1.17 4.33
C HIS A 203 -15.22 -0.21 3.71
N SER A 204 -14.58 -1.19 4.34
CA SER A 204 -14.66 -2.61 4.01
C SER A 204 -15.73 -3.35 4.83
N ILE A 205 -16.23 -2.78 5.94
CA ILE A 205 -17.24 -3.40 6.81
C ILE A 205 -18.47 -3.86 6.02
N CYS A 206 -18.95 -5.08 6.28
CA CYS A 206 -20.18 -5.64 5.75
C CYS A 206 -21.33 -5.37 6.72
N LEU A 207 -22.26 -4.49 6.35
CA LEU A 207 -23.42 -4.10 7.19
C LEU A 207 -24.69 -4.92 6.89
N ALA A 208 -24.52 -6.10 6.28
CA ALA A 208 -25.59 -6.90 5.68
C ALA A 208 -26.43 -7.72 6.67
N HIS A 209 -26.01 -7.77 7.93
CA HIS A 209 -26.53 -8.67 8.98
C HIS A 209 -26.46 -8.01 10.38
N THR A 210 -26.45 -6.68 10.44
CA THR A 210 -25.99 -5.94 11.62
C THR A 210 -27.13 -5.43 12.49
N ASP A 211 -27.43 -6.15 13.57
CA ASP A 211 -28.13 -5.63 14.76
C ASP A 211 -27.13 -5.21 15.87
N ASN A 212 -25.84 -5.18 15.55
CA ASN A 212 -24.76 -5.03 16.53
C ASN A 212 -24.45 -3.57 16.87
N ASP A 213 -24.20 -3.29 18.14
CA ASP A 213 -23.59 -2.03 18.59
C ASP A 213 -22.18 -1.87 17.99
N MET A 214 -22.09 -1.06 16.95
CA MET A 214 -20.87 -0.66 16.27
C MET A 214 -20.73 0.86 16.31
N THR A 215 -19.58 1.37 16.72
CA THR A 215 -19.27 2.79 16.69
C THR A 215 -18.24 3.07 15.60
N PHE A 216 -18.62 3.87 14.60
CA PHE A 216 -17.68 4.44 13.65
C PHE A 216 -17.07 5.75 14.19
N SER A 217 -15.80 5.96 13.89
CA SER A 217 -15.05 7.19 14.13
C SER A 217 -14.01 7.39 13.03
N VAL A 218 -13.25 8.47 13.06
CA VAL A 218 -12.00 8.59 12.28
C VAL A 218 -10.79 8.74 13.20
N LEU A 219 -9.67 8.11 12.83
CA LEU A 219 -8.36 8.47 13.35
C LEU A 219 -7.80 9.62 12.50
N HIS A 220 -7.43 10.74 13.13
CA HIS A 220 -6.92 11.94 12.47
C HIS A 220 -5.62 12.42 13.14
N ILE A 221 -4.58 12.70 12.34
CA ILE A 221 -3.23 13.03 12.84
C ILE A 221 -3.01 14.56 12.86
N LYS A 222 -3.53 15.24 13.88
CA LYS A 222 -3.41 16.69 14.05
C LYS A 222 -2.07 17.08 14.66
N GLY A 223 -1.23 17.79 13.90
CA GLY A 223 0.06 18.29 14.41
C GLY A 223 0.97 17.18 14.96
N ASN A 224 1.03 16.05 14.23
CA ASN A 224 1.72 14.83 14.62
C ASN A 224 1.21 14.14 15.91
N ARG A 225 -0.01 14.46 16.37
CA ARG A 225 -0.70 13.75 17.45
C ARG A 225 -1.94 13.03 16.91
N PRO A 226 -2.17 11.76 17.28
CA PRO A 226 -3.42 11.07 16.94
C PRO A 226 -4.58 11.64 17.75
N VAL A 227 -5.73 11.81 17.09
CA VAL A 227 -6.99 12.19 17.70
C VAL A 227 -8.07 11.28 17.09
N ILE A 228 -8.93 10.71 17.92
CA ILE A 228 -10.14 10.03 17.47
C ILE A 228 -11.26 11.07 17.44
N GLU A 229 -11.91 11.21 16.28
CA GLU A 229 -13.01 12.16 16.10
C GLU A 229 -14.31 11.43 15.70
N PRO A 230 -15.47 11.87 16.24
CA PRO A 230 -16.74 11.23 15.95
C PRO A 230 -17.14 11.45 14.48
N THR A 231 -17.82 10.47 13.92
CA THR A 231 -18.43 10.55 12.59
C THR A 231 -19.86 11.08 12.67
N VAL A 232 -20.35 11.64 11.58
CA VAL A 232 -21.71 12.21 11.49
C VAL A 232 -22.74 11.10 11.27
N ASP A 233 -22.44 10.21 10.33
CA ASP A 233 -23.31 9.14 9.86
C ASP A 233 -22.49 8.11 9.06
N HIS A 234 -23.09 6.98 8.72
CA HIS A 234 -22.50 5.98 7.83
C HIS A 234 -23.56 5.33 6.93
N SER A 235 -23.10 4.70 5.86
CA SER A 235 -23.91 4.00 4.86
C SER A 235 -23.37 2.59 4.66
N GLY A 236 -23.95 1.81 3.73
CA GLY A 236 -23.43 0.47 3.40
C GLY A 236 -22.02 0.42 2.79
N SER A 237 -21.39 1.56 2.51
CA SER A 237 -20.04 1.63 1.93
C SER A 237 -19.17 2.81 2.35
N HIS A 238 -19.72 3.85 2.99
CA HIS A 238 -18.98 5.05 3.38
C HIS A 238 -19.33 5.55 4.79
N VAL A 239 -18.33 6.10 5.50
CA VAL A 239 -18.46 6.78 6.78
C VAL A 239 -18.27 8.29 6.58
N LYS A 240 -19.22 9.12 7.01
CA LYS A 240 -19.18 10.59 6.85
C LYS A 240 -18.54 11.27 8.06
N TRP A 241 -17.57 12.16 7.82
CA TRP A 241 -16.91 12.97 8.83
C TRP A 241 -16.89 14.45 8.42
N ASN A 242 -17.16 15.36 9.37
CA ASN A 242 -17.08 16.81 9.15
C ASN A 242 -15.63 17.27 9.28
N VAL A 243 -15.14 18.05 8.32
CA VAL A 243 -13.73 18.45 8.28
C VAL A 243 -13.42 19.46 9.38
N THR A 244 -12.52 19.10 10.29
CA THR A 244 -12.00 20.04 11.30
C THR A 244 -10.62 20.60 10.94
N SER A 245 -9.86 19.85 10.13
CA SER A 245 -8.56 20.21 9.54
C SER A 245 -8.20 19.16 8.47
N LEU A 246 -7.19 19.40 7.63
CA LEU A 246 -6.76 18.43 6.62
C LEU A 246 -5.34 17.93 6.92
N SER A 247 -5.21 16.61 7.09
CA SER A 247 -3.96 15.88 7.35
C SER A 247 -4.21 14.37 7.12
N PRO A 248 -3.35 13.42 7.54
CA PRO A 248 -3.66 12.00 7.53
C PRO A 248 -4.92 11.67 8.37
N VAL A 249 -5.94 11.12 7.73
CA VAL A 249 -7.22 10.73 8.34
C VAL A 249 -7.77 9.44 7.70
N GLY A 250 -8.38 8.56 8.49
CA GLY A 250 -8.97 7.31 8.02
C GLY A 250 -10.06 6.76 8.95
N PRO A 251 -11.06 6.04 8.41
CA PRO A 251 -12.18 5.53 9.20
C PRO A 251 -11.76 4.32 10.05
N ILE A 252 -12.24 4.31 11.28
CA ILE A 252 -12.02 3.27 12.29
C ILE A 252 -13.36 2.82 12.88
N ILE A 253 -13.39 1.62 13.42
CA ILE A 253 -14.57 1.00 14.02
C ILE A 253 -14.24 0.41 15.40
N GLN A 254 -15.16 0.57 16.35
CA GLN A 254 -15.18 -0.11 17.62
C GLN A 254 -16.42 -1.00 17.69
N THR A 255 -16.26 -2.21 18.17
CA THR A 255 -17.30 -3.25 18.22
C THR A 255 -16.94 -4.27 19.30
N SER A 256 -17.96 -4.83 19.95
CA SER A 256 -17.82 -5.91 20.94
C SER A 256 -17.91 -7.31 20.33
N GLN A 257 -18.29 -7.43 19.06
CA GLN A 257 -18.55 -8.69 18.37
C GLN A 257 -17.63 -8.88 17.15
N ALA A 258 -17.62 -10.10 16.61
CA ALA A 258 -16.98 -10.38 15.32
C ALA A 258 -17.72 -9.67 14.17
N VAL A 259 -17.01 -9.34 13.09
CA VAL A 259 -17.52 -8.44 12.04
C VAL A 259 -17.03 -8.90 10.68
N GLU A 260 -17.96 -9.24 9.80
CA GLU A 260 -17.64 -9.49 8.40
C GLU A 260 -17.06 -8.24 7.72
N HIS A 261 -15.96 -8.43 6.99
CA HIS A 261 -15.44 -7.49 6.02
C HIS A 261 -15.68 -8.01 4.60
N HIS A 262 -16.00 -7.11 3.69
CA HIS A 262 -15.75 -7.34 2.27
C HIS A 262 -14.23 -7.48 2.09
N GLY A 263 -13.78 -8.70 1.79
CA GLY A 263 -12.38 -9.07 1.63
C GLY A 263 -11.95 -9.12 0.17
N VAL A 264 -10.64 -9.30 -0.03
CA VAL A 264 -10.03 -9.61 -1.31
C VAL A 264 -8.99 -10.72 -1.18
N VAL A 265 -8.95 -11.60 -2.18
CA VAL A 265 -7.89 -12.56 -2.43
C VAL A 265 -7.03 -12.04 -3.59
N LEU A 266 -5.73 -11.82 -3.33
CA LEU A 266 -4.77 -11.34 -4.33
C LEU A 266 -3.78 -12.45 -4.67
N VAL A 267 -3.78 -12.89 -5.93
CA VAL A 267 -2.93 -14.00 -6.41
C VAL A 267 -1.76 -13.43 -7.23
N TYR A 268 -0.55 -13.84 -6.88
CA TYR A 268 0.68 -13.43 -7.56
C TYR A 268 1.49 -14.64 -8.02
N LYS A 269 1.64 -14.84 -9.33
CA LYS A 269 2.52 -15.89 -9.88
C LYS A 269 3.98 -15.43 -9.77
N GLN A 270 4.85 -16.30 -9.26
CA GLN A 270 6.29 -16.12 -9.29
C GLN A 270 6.84 -16.29 -10.72
N LEU A 271 7.73 -15.40 -11.16
CA LEU A 271 8.46 -15.56 -12.42
C LEU A 271 9.77 -16.32 -12.16
N THR A 272 9.79 -17.60 -12.53
CA THR A 272 10.92 -18.53 -12.48
C THR A 272 11.59 -18.68 -13.84
N THR A 273 12.83 -19.21 -13.85
CA THR A 273 13.51 -19.62 -15.09
C THR A 273 13.09 -21.01 -15.55
N ASP A 274 12.60 -21.83 -14.63
CA ASP A 274 11.85 -23.04 -14.95
C ASP A 274 10.43 -22.66 -15.40
N ASN A 275 10.05 -23.17 -16.58
CA ASN A 275 8.74 -22.96 -17.20
C ASN A 275 7.74 -24.10 -16.90
N ASN A 276 8.19 -25.18 -16.25
CA ASN A 276 7.39 -26.36 -15.98
C ASN A 276 6.84 -26.39 -14.53
N SER A 277 7.18 -25.41 -13.70
CA SER A 277 6.64 -25.26 -12.35
C SER A 277 5.92 -23.92 -12.16
N TYR A 278 4.89 -23.93 -11.31
CA TYR A 278 4.03 -22.78 -11.06
C TYR A 278 3.93 -22.56 -9.54
N SER A 279 4.64 -21.55 -9.01
CA SER A 279 4.46 -21.04 -7.64
C SER A 279 3.60 -19.78 -7.64
N PHE A 280 2.63 -19.73 -6.73
CA PHE A 280 1.76 -18.58 -6.49
C PHE A 280 1.79 -18.16 -5.03
N HIS A 281 1.93 -16.85 -4.77
CA HIS A 281 1.62 -16.28 -3.46
C HIS A 281 0.16 -15.77 -3.47
N VAL A 282 -0.65 -16.28 -2.54
CA VAL A 282 -2.07 -15.93 -2.37
C VAL A 282 -2.25 -15.19 -1.05
N TYR A 283 -2.57 -13.89 -1.14
CA TYR A 283 -2.75 -13.00 0.00
C TYR A 283 -4.23 -12.80 0.32
N LEU A 284 -4.54 -12.72 1.61
CA LEU A 284 -5.84 -12.27 2.11
C LEU A 284 -5.73 -10.82 2.59
N GLY A 285 -6.70 -9.99 2.24
CA GLY A 285 -6.76 -8.58 2.65
C GLY A 285 -8.21 -8.10 2.77
N THR A 286 -8.42 -7.00 3.48
CA THR A 286 -9.68 -6.24 3.38
C THR A 286 -9.79 -5.61 1.99
N ASN A 287 -11.01 -5.39 1.48
CA ASN A 287 -11.26 -4.61 0.25
C ASN A 287 -11.04 -3.09 0.50
N SER A 288 -9.81 -2.75 0.92
CA SER A 288 -9.36 -1.43 1.30
C SER A 288 -8.16 -1.04 0.44
N ALA A 289 -8.21 0.15 -0.15
CA ALA A 289 -7.13 0.68 -0.97
C ALA A 289 -5.77 0.74 -0.24
N SER A 290 -5.77 0.89 1.10
CA SER A 290 -4.54 0.84 1.91
C SER A 290 -3.98 -0.57 2.02
N ASP A 291 -4.82 -1.56 2.36
CA ASP A 291 -4.40 -2.95 2.59
C ASP A 291 -3.92 -3.60 1.27
N ILE A 292 -4.68 -3.40 0.18
CA ILE A 292 -4.31 -3.80 -1.19
C ILE A 292 -2.99 -3.15 -1.64
N LYS A 293 -2.78 -1.87 -1.30
CA LYS A 293 -1.55 -1.14 -1.63
C LYS A 293 -0.36 -1.69 -0.85
N ASP A 294 -0.55 -2.07 0.40
CA ASP A 294 0.50 -2.59 1.26
C ASP A 294 0.94 -3.99 0.82
N ILE A 295 0.00 -4.87 0.46
CA ILE A 295 0.31 -6.16 -0.20
C ILE A 295 1.10 -5.93 -1.51
N LYS A 296 0.63 -5.03 -2.39
CA LYS A 296 1.34 -4.68 -3.64
C LYS A 296 2.74 -4.10 -3.40
N ASN A 297 2.94 -3.37 -2.31
CA ASN A 297 4.26 -2.85 -1.92
C ASN A 297 5.18 -3.96 -1.39
N GLN A 298 4.66 -4.87 -0.57
CA GLN A 298 5.38 -6.05 -0.07
C GLN A 298 5.84 -6.95 -1.23
N VAL A 299 4.94 -7.29 -2.15
CA VAL A 299 5.26 -8.11 -3.34
C VAL A 299 6.32 -7.43 -4.22
N ARG A 300 6.24 -6.11 -4.43
CA ARG A 300 7.26 -5.35 -5.16
C ARG A 300 8.60 -5.22 -4.41
N GLY A 301 8.61 -5.44 -3.10
CA GLY A 301 9.81 -5.42 -2.26
C GLY A 301 10.64 -6.71 -2.34
N TYR A 302 10.09 -7.79 -2.89
CA TYR A 302 10.82 -9.04 -3.07
C TYR A 302 11.90 -8.95 -4.15
N LYS A 303 12.98 -9.71 -3.98
CA LYS A 303 14.06 -9.84 -4.99
C LYS A 303 13.57 -10.59 -6.23
N THR A 304 12.69 -11.58 -6.03
CA THR A 304 12.05 -12.35 -7.10
C THR A 304 10.95 -11.52 -7.75
N ARG A 305 10.77 -11.66 -9.07
CA ARG A 305 9.69 -11.02 -9.80
C ARG A 305 8.39 -11.80 -9.65
N TYR A 306 7.29 -11.08 -9.54
CA TYR A 306 5.93 -11.62 -9.50
C TYR A 306 5.04 -10.87 -10.49
N ILE A 307 4.04 -11.57 -11.04
CA ILE A 307 2.95 -10.97 -11.83
C ILE A 307 1.61 -11.20 -11.13
N GLU A 308 0.74 -10.18 -11.17
CA GLU A 308 -0.60 -10.26 -10.58
C GLU A 308 -1.54 -11.05 -11.49
N ILE A 309 -2.11 -12.14 -10.97
CA ILE A 309 -3.07 -12.98 -11.68
C ILE A 309 -4.46 -12.42 -11.41
N VAL A 310 -5.02 -11.73 -12.40
CA VAL A 310 -6.33 -11.07 -12.26
C VAL A 310 -7.45 -12.13 -12.23
N LYS A 311 -8.04 -12.30 -11.04
CA LYS A 311 -9.24 -13.10 -10.80
C LYS A 311 -10.28 -12.23 -10.09
N PRO A 312 -11.57 -12.60 -10.06
CA PRO A 312 -12.56 -11.94 -9.20
C PRO A 312 -12.02 -11.96 -7.77
N PRO A 313 -11.66 -10.80 -7.18
CA PRO A 313 -10.87 -10.83 -5.96
C PRO A 313 -11.76 -10.96 -4.72
N THR A 314 -13.04 -10.56 -4.82
CA THR A 314 -13.89 -10.31 -3.66
C THR A 314 -14.39 -11.56 -2.96
N CYS A 315 -14.38 -11.50 -1.64
CA CYS A 315 -14.89 -12.51 -0.73
C CYS A 315 -15.51 -11.85 0.51
N LYS A 316 -16.03 -12.65 1.44
CA LYS A 316 -16.25 -12.26 2.83
C LYS A 316 -15.09 -12.79 3.68
N LEU A 317 -14.61 -11.99 4.62
CA LEU A 317 -13.57 -12.38 5.59
C LEU A 317 -13.95 -11.83 6.97
N ASP A 318 -13.73 -12.61 8.02
CA ASP A 318 -13.75 -12.20 9.43
C ASP A 318 -12.40 -12.60 10.06
N GLU A 319 -12.11 -12.15 11.28
CA GLU A 319 -10.89 -12.54 12.00
C GLU A 319 -10.92 -14.02 12.43
N GLY A 320 -10.51 -14.89 11.52
CA GLY A 320 -10.48 -16.33 11.70
C GLY A 320 -9.28 -16.99 11.05
N THR A 321 -9.30 -18.33 11.06
CA THR A 321 -8.30 -19.16 10.39
C THR A 321 -8.89 -19.73 9.10
N TYR A 322 -8.15 -19.58 8.01
CA TYR A 322 -8.53 -20.03 6.67
C TYR A 322 -7.57 -21.11 6.17
N ARG A 323 -8.07 -22.00 5.32
CA ARG A 323 -7.28 -22.95 4.52
C ARG A 323 -7.46 -22.67 3.04
N LEU A 324 -6.41 -22.90 2.25
CA LEU A 324 -6.48 -22.83 0.79
C LEU A 324 -6.36 -24.25 0.22
N LEU A 325 -7.37 -24.68 -0.54
CA LEU A 325 -7.36 -25.97 -1.25
C LEU A 325 -7.19 -25.77 -2.76
N SER A 326 -6.70 -26.79 -3.45
CA SER A 326 -6.58 -26.79 -4.91
C SER A 326 -7.01 -28.09 -5.58
N GLU A 327 -7.51 -27.94 -6.81
CA GLU A 327 -7.75 -29.05 -7.75
C GLU A 327 -7.02 -28.72 -9.08
N PRO A 328 -6.04 -29.52 -9.53
CA PRO A 328 -5.44 -30.67 -8.84
C PRO A 328 -4.78 -30.28 -7.51
N GLU A 329 -4.49 -31.28 -6.68
CA GLU A 329 -3.76 -31.11 -5.43
C GLU A 329 -2.35 -30.56 -5.71
N GLY A 330 -1.97 -29.53 -4.96
CA GLY A 330 -0.66 -28.88 -5.02
C GLY A 330 -0.06 -28.74 -3.63
N ASP A 331 1.23 -28.44 -3.56
CA ASP A 331 1.91 -28.21 -2.29
C ASP A 331 1.58 -26.79 -1.79
N ILE A 332 0.71 -26.70 -0.77
CA ILE A 332 0.23 -25.44 -0.22
C ILE A 332 0.77 -25.26 1.21
N LYS A 333 1.48 -24.14 1.44
CA LYS A 333 2.06 -23.78 2.74
C LYS A 333 1.78 -22.31 3.11
N PRO A 334 1.45 -21.99 4.38
CA PRO A 334 1.08 -22.92 5.44
C PRO A 334 -0.24 -23.65 5.11
N GLN A 335 -0.55 -24.75 5.80
CA GLN A 335 -1.85 -25.42 5.66
C GLN A 335 -3.01 -24.50 6.08
N GLU A 336 -2.75 -23.67 7.10
CA GLU A 336 -3.71 -22.75 7.69
C GLU A 336 -3.08 -21.36 7.83
N LEU A 337 -3.86 -20.31 7.56
CA LEU A 337 -3.45 -18.92 7.68
C LEU A 337 -4.49 -18.14 8.48
N LYS A 338 -4.05 -17.51 9.58
CA LYS A 338 -4.89 -16.60 10.34
C LYS A 338 -5.03 -15.26 9.62
N PHE A 339 -6.26 -14.89 9.26
CA PHE A 339 -6.58 -13.52 8.85
C PHE A 339 -6.76 -12.64 10.10
N THR A 340 -6.26 -11.42 10.04
CA THR A 340 -6.42 -10.45 11.13
C THR A 340 -6.47 -9.02 10.60
N LEU A 341 -7.27 -8.22 11.29
CA LEU A 341 -7.42 -6.78 11.15
C LEU A 341 -6.37 -6.01 11.96
N ALA A 342 -5.51 -6.72 12.72
CA ALA A 342 -4.34 -6.11 13.33
C ALA A 342 -3.43 -5.52 12.24
N VAL A 343 -2.90 -4.33 12.50
CA VAL A 343 -1.98 -3.65 11.59
C VAL A 343 -0.61 -4.32 11.66
N THR A 344 -0.31 -5.18 10.68
CA THR A 344 0.99 -5.86 10.58
C THR A 344 1.93 -5.15 9.59
N LYS A 345 3.25 -5.27 9.83
CA LYS A 345 4.28 -4.74 8.91
C LYS A 345 4.38 -5.54 7.59
N MET A 346 4.02 -6.82 7.63
CA MET A 346 3.91 -7.70 6.48
C MET A 346 2.66 -8.55 6.63
N LYS A 347 1.98 -8.83 5.52
CA LYS A 347 0.84 -9.76 5.46
C LYS A 347 1.37 -11.17 5.19
N GLY A 348 0.82 -12.15 5.90
CA GLY A 348 1.01 -13.56 5.57
C GLY A 348 0.32 -13.91 4.25
N TYR A 349 0.71 -15.03 3.67
CA TYR A 349 0.17 -15.55 2.41
C TYR A 349 0.28 -17.07 2.39
N PHE A 350 -0.51 -17.70 1.54
CA PHE A 350 -0.27 -19.08 1.12
C PHE A 350 0.69 -19.07 -0.07
N GLU A 351 1.77 -19.85 0.00
CA GLU A 351 2.50 -20.31 -1.18
C GLU A 351 1.82 -21.58 -1.68
N ALA A 352 1.38 -21.57 -2.94
CA ALA A 352 0.78 -22.72 -3.62
C ALA A 352 1.64 -23.11 -4.81
N PHE A 353 2.21 -24.31 -4.77
CA PHE A 353 3.17 -24.83 -5.76
C PHE A 353 2.60 -26.02 -6.54
N PHE A 354 2.80 -26.00 -7.85
CA PHE A 354 2.35 -27.04 -8.78
C PHE A 354 3.47 -27.42 -9.76
N GLU A 355 3.76 -28.71 -9.86
CA GLU A 355 4.58 -29.31 -10.94
C GLU A 355 3.77 -29.64 -12.20
N GLN A 356 2.44 -29.64 -12.06
CA GLN A 356 1.50 -29.87 -13.16
C GLN A 356 1.23 -28.56 -13.89
N HIS A 357 0.77 -28.62 -15.15
CA HIS A 357 0.30 -27.44 -15.87
C HIS A 357 -1.14 -27.04 -15.44
N PRO A 358 -1.51 -25.75 -15.53
CA PRO A 358 -2.87 -25.27 -15.41
C PRO A 358 -3.88 -26.06 -16.29
N PRO A 359 -5.16 -26.14 -15.91
CA PRO A 359 -5.84 -25.28 -14.95
C PRO A 359 -5.70 -25.72 -13.48
N PHE A 360 -5.61 -24.73 -12.58
CA PHE A 360 -5.70 -24.93 -11.13
C PHE A 360 -6.94 -24.21 -10.61
N LYS A 361 -7.89 -24.92 -10.02
CA LYS A 361 -8.99 -24.34 -9.25
C LYS A 361 -8.52 -24.18 -7.80
N LEU A 362 -8.47 -22.95 -7.32
CA LEU A 362 -8.18 -22.62 -5.92
C LEU A 362 -9.49 -22.32 -5.18
N SER A 363 -9.62 -22.77 -3.94
CA SER A 363 -10.77 -22.51 -3.08
C SER A 363 -10.29 -22.11 -1.68
N LEU A 364 -10.72 -20.96 -1.19
CA LEU A 364 -10.45 -20.48 0.16
C LEU A 364 -11.63 -20.88 1.06
N ILE A 365 -11.32 -21.55 2.17
CA ILE A 365 -12.32 -22.09 3.10
C ILE A 365 -12.03 -21.54 4.50
N GLU A 366 -13.05 -21.05 5.17
CA GLU A 366 -12.98 -20.73 6.59
C GLU A 366 -13.07 -22.01 7.43
N ILE A 367 -12.18 -22.21 8.40
CA ILE A 367 -12.06 -23.51 9.08
C ILE A 367 -13.23 -23.78 10.03
N ASN A 368 -13.73 -22.76 10.73
CA ASN A 368 -14.76 -22.93 11.76
C ASN A 368 -16.16 -23.20 11.20
N THR A 369 -16.45 -22.68 10.01
CA THR A 369 -17.76 -22.79 9.33
C THR A 369 -17.75 -23.79 8.17
N GLU A 370 -16.55 -24.22 7.74
CA GLU A 370 -16.28 -24.92 6.48
C GLU A 370 -16.80 -24.21 5.21
N GLU A 371 -17.19 -22.93 5.30
CA GLU A 371 -17.71 -22.18 4.15
C GLU A 371 -16.60 -21.85 3.15
N THR A 372 -16.87 -22.12 1.87
CA THR A 372 -16.00 -21.69 0.76
C THR A 372 -16.27 -20.22 0.43
N VAL A 373 -15.57 -19.32 1.15
CA VAL A 373 -15.74 -17.86 1.01
C VAL A 373 -15.20 -17.28 -0.31
N TRP A 374 -14.37 -18.04 -1.04
CA TRP A 374 -13.84 -17.64 -2.35
C TRP A 374 -13.41 -18.86 -3.19
N SER A 375 -13.58 -18.80 -4.51
CA SER A 375 -12.90 -19.73 -5.42
C SER A 375 -12.62 -19.10 -6.79
N ALA A 376 -11.54 -19.55 -7.44
CA ALA A 376 -11.22 -19.15 -8.81
C ALA A 376 -10.36 -20.19 -9.54
N THR A 377 -10.52 -20.29 -10.86
CA THR A 377 -9.66 -21.13 -11.72
C THR A 377 -8.60 -20.29 -12.42
N ILE A 378 -7.34 -20.58 -12.15
CA ILE A 378 -6.16 -20.13 -12.90
C ILE A 378 -5.99 -21.04 -14.13
N ARG A 379 -5.81 -20.44 -15.31
CA ARG A 379 -5.65 -21.10 -16.60
C ARG A 379 -4.30 -20.70 -17.20
N GLU A 380 -3.81 -21.46 -18.19
CA GLU A 380 -2.51 -21.21 -18.82
C GLU A 380 -2.35 -19.75 -19.31
N GLY A 381 -3.39 -19.21 -19.97
CA GLY A 381 -3.37 -17.84 -20.50
C GLY A 381 -3.28 -16.74 -19.43
N ASP A 382 -3.63 -17.02 -18.17
CA ASP A 382 -3.48 -16.07 -17.06
C ASP A 382 -2.01 -15.99 -16.59
N CYS A 383 -1.24 -17.07 -16.78
CA CYS A 383 0.11 -17.25 -16.27
C CYS A 383 1.21 -16.60 -17.15
N VAL A 384 0.83 -15.84 -18.18
CA VAL A 384 1.71 -15.28 -19.21
C VAL A 384 2.05 -13.81 -18.91
N ASP A 385 3.34 -13.49 -18.85
CA ASP A 385 3.80 -12.10 -18.77
C ASP A 385 3.60 -11.39 -20.14
N ASN A 386 2.56 -10.56 -20.20
CA ASN A 386 2.22 -9.79 -21.40
C ASN A 386 2.99 -8.45 -21.51
N THR A 387 3.94 -8.14 -20.60
CA THR A 387 4.59 -6.82 -20.57
C THR A 387 5.60 -6.57 -21.69
N GLU A 388 6.12 -7.62 -22.35
CA GLU A 388 7.20 -7.47 -23.35
C GLU A 388 6.75 -7.15 -24.80
N LYS A 389 5.46 -7.29 -25.13
CA LYS A 389 4.97 -7.20 -26.54
C LYS A 389 4.35 -5.86 -26.93
N LYS A 390 5.03 -4.75 -26.63
CA LYS A 390 4.88 -3.50 -27.40
C LYS A 390 6.08 -3.32 -28.33
N PRO A 391 6.01 -3.74 -29.62
CA PRO A 391 7.08 -3.48 -30.56
C PRO A 391 7.28 -1.96 -30.67
N ARG A 392 8.50 -1.50 -30.37
CA ARG A 392 8.90 -0.11 -30.58
C ARG A 392 8.66 0.24 -32.05
N LYS A 393 7.63 1.03 -32.36
CA LYS A 393 7.45 1.64 -33.68
C LYS A 393 8.69 2.50 -33.95
N ARG A 394 9.65 1.95 -34.70
CA ARG A 394 10.75 2.72 -35.28
C ARG A 394 10.11 3.82 -36.13
N THR A 395 10.23 5.05 -35.68
CA THR A 395 9.98 6.23 -36.51
C THR A 395 11.03 6.20 -37.62
N ASN A 396 10.64 5.75 -38.81
CA ASN A 396 11.48 5.79 -40.00
C ASN A 396 11.77 7.25 -40.36
N SER A 397 12.86 7.80 -39.84
CA SER A 397 13.44 9.05 -40.32
C SER A 397 13.80 8.86 -41.79
N ARG A 398 13.31 9.80 -42.62
CA ARG A 398 13.39 9.73 -44.09
C ARG A 398 14.82 9.44 -44.56
N GLN A 399 14.95 8.47 -45.45
CA GLN A 399 16.19 8.26 -46.21
C GLN A 399 16.54 9.54 -46.98
N ARG A 400 17.79 9.99 -46.83
CA ARG A 400 18.52 10.63 -47.93
C ARG A 400 19.81 9.85 -48.14
N SER A 401 19.98 9.41 -49.38
CA SER A 401 20.99 8.46 -49.83
C SER A 401 22.26 9.16 -50.30
N SER A 402 23.43 8.72 -49.81
CA SER A 402 24.68 8.68 -50.56
C SER A 402 25.80 7.97 -49.77
N SER A 403 26.20 6.79 -50.24
CA SER A 403 27.52 6.16 -50.02
C SER A 403 28.46 6.56 -51.19
N PRO A 404 29.76 6.18 -51.28
CA PRO A 404 30.52 5.20 -50.46
C PRO A 404 31.98 5.59 -50.08
N SER A 405 32.73 4.62 -49.51
CA SER A 405 34.21 4.48 -49.43
C SER A 405 35.00 5.56 -48.64
N GLU A 406 36.12 5.28 -47.95
CA GLU A 406 36.87 4.06 -47.60
C GLU A 406 37.81 4.41 -46.41
N ASP A 407 38.24 3.41 -45.61
CA ASP A 407 39.46 3.37 -44.76
C ASP A 407 39.75 4.53 -43.74
N GLU A 408 40.63 4.44 -42.73
CA GLU A 408 41.13 3.33 -41.90
C GLU A 408 41.50 3.91 -40.50
N LEU A 409 41.55 3.05 -39.48
CA LEU A 409 42.44 3.10 -38.29
C LEU A 409 42.57 4.34 -37.36
N ALA A 410 42.33 4.03 -36.07
CA ALA A 410 43.18 4.32 -34.90
C ALA A 410 43.25 5.71 -34.22
N PHE A 411 42.78 5.70 -32.97
CA PHE A 411 43.27 6.40 -31.76
C PHE A 411 44.34 7.51 -31.89
N LYS A 412 44.04 8.70 -31.33
CA LYS A 412 44.86 9.33 -30.26
C LYS A 412 44.16 10.50 -29.55
N ARG A 413 44.51 10.69 -28.27
CA ARG A 413 44.14 11.85 -27.42
C ARG A 413 45.14 13.00 -27.62
N THR A 414 44.64 14.24 -27.71
CA THR A 414 45.22 15.48 -27.14
C THR A 414 44.16 16.58 -27.32
N ARG A 415 43.67 17.28 -26.29
CA ARG A 415 44.28 18.30 -25.39
C ARG A 415 43.90 19.72 -25.87
N MET A 416 43.65 20.60 -24.90
CA MET A 416 42.84 21.82 -25.02
C MET A 416 43.59 23.06 -25.56
N GLN A 417 42.79 24.14 -25.73
CA GLN A 417 43.05 25.61 -25.68
C GLN A 417 42.72 26.32 -27.00
N ASP A 418 42.19 27.54 -27.11
CA ASP A 418 41.49 28.50 -26.23
C ASP A 418 41.01 29.65 -27.16
N GLU A 419 39.71 30.01 -27.11
CA GLU A 419 39.17 31.40 -27.21
C GLU A 419 39.29 32.25 -28.53
N PRO A 420 38.56 33.39 -28.68
CA PRO A 420 37.10 33.59 -28.56
C PRO A 420 36.49 34.37 -29.77
N ASP A 421 35.37 35.10 -29.54
CA ASP A 421 34.49 35.85 -30.48
C ASP A 421 33.59 35.01 -31.41
N GLY A 422 32.27 35.24 -31.51
CA GLY A 422 31.41 36.18 -30.76
C GLY A 422 29.95 36.18 -31.28
N VAL A 423 29.07 36.89 -30.55
CA VAL A 423 27.64 37.19 -30.90
C VAL A 423 26.58 36.10 -30.63
N LYS A 424 26.10 36.13 -29.37
CA LYS A 424 24.68 36.22 -28.95
C LYS A 424 23.59 35.48 -29.74
N THR A 425 22.99 34.48 -29.08
CA THR A 425 21.53 34.27 -29.10
C THR A 425 21.04 34.04 -27.67
N ALA A 426 20.14 34.89 -27.18
CA ALA A 426 19.68 34.84 -25.79
C ALA A 426 18.51 33.84 -25.63
N ALA A 427 18.78 32.74 -24.94
CA ALA A 427 17.78 31.93 -24.25
C ALA A 427 18.43 31.40 -22.98
N THR A 428 17.83 31.68 -21.82
CA THR A 428 18.43 31.43 -20.50
C THR A 428 18.42 29.94 -20.14
N GLN A 429 19.33 29.17 -20.72
CA GLN A 429 19.65 27.83 -20.22
C GLN A 429 20.50 27.96 -18.96
N GLY A 430 20.04 27.36 -17.86
CA GLY A 430 20.80 27.33 -16.61
C GLY A 430 22.12 26.60 -16.82
N GLN A 431 23.23 27.23 -16.42
CA GLN A 431 24.55 26.62 -16.53
C GLN A 431 24.67 25.48 -15.50
N ASP A 432 24.88 24.25 -15.95
CA ASP A 432 25.14 23.11 -15.06
C ASP A 432 26.29 23.41 -14.09
N MET A 433 26.12 23.11 -12.79
CA MET A 433 27.12 23.40 -11.77
C MET A 433 28.49 22.80 -12.13
N SER A 434 29.53 23.62 -12.02
CA SER A 434 30.91 23.18 -12.21
C SER A 434 31.34 22.17 -11.15
N GLU A 435 32.30 21.30 -11.46
CA GLU A 435 32.88 20.37 -10.49
C GLU A 435 33.46 21.08 -9.26
N LYS A 436 33.93 22.33 -9.42
CA LYS A 436 34.36 23.20 -8.32
C LYS A 436 33.21 23.60 -7.38
N GLN A 437 32.03 23.92 -7.92
CA GLN A 437 30.82 24.17 -7.13
C GLN A 437 30.37 22.89 -6.41
N LEU A 438 30.33 21.75 -7.10
CA LEU A 438 29.99 20.46 -6.49
C LEU A 438 30.97 20.06 -5.38
N LEU A 439 32.27 20.32 -5.54
CA LEU A 439 33.28 20.08 -4.49
C LEU A 439 33.10 21.02 -3.30
N GLN A 440 32.63 22.25 -3.51
CA GLN A 440 32.30 23.17 -2.42
C GLN A 440 31.08 22.66 -1.62
N VAL A 441 30.05 22.13 -2.28
CA VAL A 441 28.91 21.47 -1.63
C VAL A 441 29.35 20.18 -0.90
N ALA A 442 30.18 19.34 -1.54
CA ALA A 442 30.71 18.10 -0.97
C ALA A 442 31.48 18.32 0.35
N LYS A 443 32.17 19.46 0.48
CA LYS A 443 32.87 19.86 1.71
C LYS A 443 31.95 20.33 2.85
N ARG A 444 30.68 20.66 2.56
CA ARG A 444 29.69 21.12 3.55
C ARG A 444 28.71 20.03 3.98
N LEU A 445 28.52 19.00 3.15
CA LEU A 445 27.82 17.78 3.55
C LEU A 445 28.55 17.07 4.69
N GLY A 446 27.82 16.64 5.72
CA GLY A 446 28.29 15.96 6.92
C GLY A 446 28.26 14.43 6.80
N LYS A 447 27.54 13.75 7.70
CA LYS A 447 27.36 12.27 7.70
C LYS A 447 26.11 11.84 6.92
N GLU A 448 25.13 12.74 6.80
CA GLU A 448 23.86 12.63 6.07
C GLU A 448 24.02 12.51 4.55
N TRP A 449 25.23 12.67 4.00
CA TRP A 449 25.49 12.61 2.56
C TRP A 449 25.00 11.32 1.89
N LYS A 450 24.91 10.20 2.63
CA LYS A 450 24.31 8.94 2.14
C LYS A 450 22.79 9.00 2.01
N GLN A 451 22.11 9.72 2.91
CA GLN A 451 20.68 9.99 2.78
C GLN A 451 20.46 10.96 1.61
N VAL A 452 21.25 12.04 1.52
CA VAL A 452 21.24 12.96 0.37
C VAL A 452 21.38 12.21 -0.95
N ALA A 453 22.31 11.25 -1.05
CA ALA A 453 22.47 10.43 -2.24
C ALA A 453 21.17 9.70 -2.67
N ILE A 454 20.39 9.17 -1.72
CA ILE A 454 19.10 8.53 -1.97
C ILE A 454 18.07 9.55 -2.48
N PHE A 455 18.03 10.77 -1.93
CA PHE A 455 17.20 11.87 -2.44
C PHE A 455 17.63 12.36 -3.83
N LEU A 456 18.87 12.08 -4.25
CA LEU A 456 19.40 12.32 -5.59
C LEU A 456 19.31 11.07 -6.51
N ASP A 457 18.40 10.15 -6.18
CA ASP A 457 18.14 8.87 -6.85
C ASP A 457 19.35 7.91 -6.98
N VAL A 458 20.45 8.14 -6.26
CA VAL A 458 21.61 7.24 -6.25
C VAL A 458 21.24 5.96 -5.51
N THR A 459 21.36 4.81 -6.18
CA THR A 459 20.94 3.52 -5.60
C THR A 459 21.94 3.03 -4.56
N SER A 460 21.50 2.16 -3.64
CA SER A 460 22.41 1.54 -2.64
C SER A 460 23.62 0.88 -3.29
N LYS A 461 23.41 0.16 -4.41
CA LYS A 461 24.50 -0.50 -5.16
C LYS A 461 25.52 0.51 -5.70
N GLU A 462 25.09 1.71 -6.07
CA GLU A 462 25.98 2.76 -6.55
C GLU A 462 26.71 3.46 -5.40
N LEU A 463 26.07 3.61 -4.24
CA LEU A 463 26.76 4.02 -3.00
C LEU A 463 27.84 3.02 -2.60
N ASP A 464 27.54 1.72 -2.64
CA ASP A 464 28.52 0.65 -2.36
C ASP A 464 29.70 0.70 -3.35
N ASN A 465 29.43 0.94 -4.64
CA ASN A 465 30.45 1.14 -5.66
C ASN A 465 31.29 2.41 -5.41
N ILE A 466 30.68 3.52 -4.99
CA ILE A 466 31.41 4.76 -4.64
C ILE A 466 32.31 4.52 -3.43
N GLN A 467 31.81 3.85 -2.39
CA GLN A 467 32.56 3.57 -1.16
C GLN A 467 33.68 2.54 -1.35
N THR A 468 33.58 1.63 -2.32
CA THR A 468 34.64 0.67 -2.65
C THR A 468 35.67 1.24 -3.63
N ALA A 469 35.29 2.21 -4.48
CA ALA A 469 36.17 2.86 -5.46
C ALA A 469 36.77 4.20 -4.99
N GLU A 470 36.53 4.62 -3.75
CA GLU A 470 37.08 5.85 -3.17
C GLU A 470 37.21 5.73 -1.65
N THR A 471 38.36 6.12 -1.10
CA THR A 471 38.60 6.08 0.36
C THR A 471 38.40 7.44 1.01
N ASP A 472 38.63 8.55 0.30
CA ASP A 472 38.38 9.88 0.86
C ASP A 472 36.88 10.22 0.87
N VAL A 473 36.34 10.55 2.05
CA VAL A 473 34.92 10.82 2.26
C VAL A 473 34.45 12.09 1.52
N THR A 474 35.32 13.07 1.28
CA THR A 474 34.98 14.27 0.49
C THR A 474 34.89 13.93 -1.00
N MET A 475 35.77 13.06 -1.49
CA MET A 475 35.76 12.55 -2.86
C MET A 475 34.60 11.56 -3.09
N GLN A 476 34.18 10.78 -2.09
CA GLN A 476 32.93 9.99 -2.14
C GLN A 476 31.72 10.91 -2.34
N LYS A 477 31.61 11.99 -1.56
CA LYS A 477 30.56 13.02 -1.68
C LYS A 477 30.58 13.71 -3.04
N LEU A 478 31.77 14.05 -3.56
CA LEU A 478 31.91 14.63 -4.90
C LEU A 478 31.49 13.64 -5.99
N LYS A 479 31.93 12.37 -5.93
CA LYS A 479 31.55 11.31 -6.88
C LYS A 479 30.03 11.11 -6.91
N MET A 480 29.38 11.12 -5.74
CA MET A 480 27.93 11.08 -5.59
C MET A 480 27.24 12.27 -6.30
N LEU A 481 27.69 13.50 -6.05
CA LEU A 481 27.15 14.70 -6.70
C LEU A 481 27.43 14.74 -8.22
N LEU A 482 28.55 14.20 -8.68
CA LEU A 482 28.86 14.04 -10.10
C LEU A 482 27.96 13.00 -10.77
N MET A 483 27.60 11.92 -10.08
CA MET A 483 26.61 10.95 -10.58
C MET A 483 25.22 11.59 -10.73
N TRP A 484 24.79 12.39 -9.74
CA TRP A 484 23.57 13.19 -9.86
C TRP A 484 23.64 14.16 -11.05
N LYS A 485 24.74 14.91 -11.20
CA LYS A 485 24.92 15.84 -12.32
C LYS A 485 24.82 15.14 -13.68
N ASN A 486 25.53 14.02 -13.86
CA ASN A 486 25.54 13.29 -15.13
C ASN A 486 24.14 12.81 -15.54
N ARG A 487 23.31 12.42 -14.56
CA ARG A 487 21.92 12.00 -14.80
C ARG A 487 20.98 13.16 -15.16
N ASN A 488 21.25 14.34 -14.62
CA ASN A 488 20.45 15.57 -14.80
C ASN A 488 21.16 16.57 -15.73
N SER A 489 21.85 16.09 -16.76
CA SER A 489 22.62 16.92 -17.70
C SER A 489 21.72 17.97 -18.37
N GLY A 490 22.06 19.27 -18.22
CA GLY A 490 21.24 20.40 -18.68
C GLY A 490 20.21 20.92 -17.66
N GLU A 491 20.03 20.24 -16.53
CA GLU A 491 19.20 20.64 -15.39
C GLU A 491 19.98 20.59 -14.05
N ALA A 492 21.31 20.41 -14.07
CA ALA A 492 22.14 20.18 -12.88
C ALA A 492 22.55 21.50 -12.19
N THR A 493 21.58 22.37 -11.93
CA THR A 493 21.75 23.70 -11.31
C THR A 493 21.72 23.64 -9.78
N ALA A 494 22.23 24.67 -9.10
CA ALA A 494 22.17 24.78 -7.64
C ALA A 494 20.72 24.76 -7.11
N ARG A 495 19.78 25.36 -7.87
CA ARG A 495 18.35 25.36 -7.57
C ARG A 495 17.75 23.95 -7.59
N ASN A 496 18.06 23.17 -8.62
CA ASN A 496 17.52 21.83 -8.78
C ASN A 496 18.14 20.84 -7.78
N LEU A 497 19.42 21.03 -7.42
CA LEU A 497 20.01 20.29 -6.30
C LEU A 497 19.27 20.58 -4.98
N LEU A 498 19.07 21.87 -4.66
CA LEU A 498 18.33 22.29 -3.46
C LEU A 498 16.89 21.76 -3.43
N GLU A 499 16.18 21.85 -4.55
CA GLU A 499 14.80 21.34 -4.71
C GLU A 499 14.73 19.80 -4.56
N SER A 500 15.78 19.07 -4.95
CA SER A 500 15.85 17.61 -4.79
C SER A 500 16.07 17.17 -3.33
N VAL A 501 16.77 17.99 -2.52
CA VAL A 501 17.10 17.67 -1.11
C VAL A 501 16.19 18.35 -0.09
N LYS A 502 15.24 19.20 -0.50
CA LYS A 502 14.35 19.96 0.41
C LYS A 502 13.43 19.12 1.30
N GLU A 503 13.26 17.84 0.98
CA GLU A 503 12.46 16.88 1.76
C GLU A 503 13.31 16.14 2.83
N LEU A 504 14.59 16.54 3.03
CA LEU A 504 15.49 16.03 4.05
C LEU A 504 15.59 17.03 5.22
N ASP A 505 15.01 16.68 6.37
CA ASP A 505 15.04 17.53 7.58
C ASP A 505 16.45 17.71 8.18
N ASP A 506 17.36 16.77 7.91
CA ASP A 506 18.73 16.71 8.46
C ASP A 506 19.80 17.45 7.62
N LEU A 507 19.42 18.25 6.61
CA LEU A 507 20.42 18.91 5.75
C LEU A 507 21.13 20.08 6.49
N PRO A 508 22.48 20.12 6.55
CA PRO A 508 23.19 21.18 7.26
C PRO A 508 22.89 22.58 6.68
N ASN A 509 22.69 23.56 7.58
CA ASN A 509 22.45 24.96 7.21
C ASN A 509 23.57 25.54 6.33
N GLU A 510 24.79 25.05 6.49
CA GLU A 510 25.95 25.39 5.68
C GLU A 510 25.82 24.95 4.22
N VAL A 511 25.08 23.87 3.94
CA VAL A 511 24.77 23.39 2.58
C VAL A 511 23.67 24.26 1.97
N HIS A 512 22.61 24.55 2.73
CA HIS A 512 21.55 25.48 2.32
C HIS A 512 22.12 26.86 1.94
N GLN A 513 22.95 27.46 2.80
CA GLN A 513 23.58 28.75 2.51
C GLN A 513 24.50 28.67 1.28
N THR A 514 25.31 27.62 1.16
CA THR A 514 26.22 27.44 0.01
C THR A 514 25.46 27.36 -1.32
N LEU A 515 24.31 26.67 -1.36
CA LEU A 515 23.48 26.59 -2.56
C LEU A 515 22.76 27.91 -2.86
N GLN A 516 22.28 28.62 -1.84
CA GLN A 516 21.69 29.95 -2.00
C GLN A 516 22.71 30.98 -2.51
N ASP A 517 23.93 30.98 -1.96
CA ASP A 517 25.03 31.84 -2.41
C ASP A 517 25.37 31.58 -3.89
N MET A 518 25.36 30.32 -4.33
CA MET A 518 25.56 29.98 -5.75
C MET A 518 24.43 30.52 -6.63
N MET A 519 23.17 30.40 -6.19
CA MET A 519 22.01 30.93 -6.92
C MET A 519 22.03 32.47 -7.02
N VAL A 520 22.50 33.18 -5.99
CA VAL A 520 22.65 34.64 -6.02
C VAL A 520 23.77 35.05 -6.99
N ASN A 521 24.90 34.34 -6.99
CA ASN A 521 26.02 34.64 -7.90
C ASN A 521 25.73 34.28 -9.36
N GLU A 522 24.84 33.31 -9.63
CA GLU A 522 24.35 32.98 -10.98
C GLU A 522 23.39 34.05 -11.55
N ALA A 523 22.78 34.89 -10.70
CA ALA A 523 21.89 36.00 -11.11
C ALA A 523 22.61 37.35 -11.33
N VAL A 524 23.93 37.41 -11.10
CA VAL A 524 24.77 38.64 -11.19
C VAL A 524 25.71 38.59 -12.43
N LYS A 525 25.55 37.58 -13.29
CA LYS A 525 26.20 37.47 -14.61
C LYS A 525 25.18 37.61 -15.74
#